data_AF-A0A239MZ88-F1
#
_entry.id   AF-A0A239MZ88-F1
#
_cell.length_a   1.000
_cell.length_b   1.000
_cell.length_c   1.000
_cell.angle_alpha   90.00
_cell.angle_beta   90.00
_cell.angle_gamma   90.00
#
_symmetry.space_group_name_H-M   'P 1'
#
loop_
_entity.id
_entity.type
_entity.pdbx_description
1 polymer ?
#
loop_
_entity_poly.entity_id
_entity_poly.type
_entity_poly.pdbx_seq_one_letter_code
_entity_poly.pdbx_strand_id
1 'polypeptide(L)' 'MKRSWNVLIPGRAPFVMILMEDCDPLQVVQSIWPNAEVA' A
#
# COMPACT_ATOMS: atom_id res chain seq x y z
N MET A 1 -3.40 7.34 -14.81
CA MET A 1 -3.23 7.55 -13.36
C MET A 1 -2.92 6.19 -12.73
N LYS A 2 -1.80 6.03 -12.01
CA LYS A 2 -1.44 4.75 -11.36
C LYS A 2 -2.42 4.50 -10.21
N ARG A 3 -3.08 3.35 -10.21
CA ARG A 3 -4.09 2.94 -9.20
C ARG A 3 -3.73 1.65 -8.48
N SER A 4 -2.59 1.06 -8.83
CA SER A 4 -2.11 -0.19 -8.26
C SER A 4 -0.73 0.02 -7.66
N TRP A 5 -0.53 -0.49 -6.45
CA TRP A 5 0.72 -0.40 -5.72
C TRP A 5 1.09 -1.76 -5.15
N ASN A 6 2.36 -2.11 -5.22
CA ASN A 6 2.85 -3.26 -4.47
C ASN A 6 3.03 -2.85 -3.02
N VAL A 7 2.39 -3.58 -2.11
CA VAL A 7 2.50 -3.37 -0.66
C VAL A 7 3.53 -4.32 -0.11
N LEU A 8 4.49 -3.77 0.62
CA LEU A 8 5.56 -4.49 1.30
C LEU A 8 5.37 -4.35 2.80
N ILE A 9 5.33 -5.47 3.52
CA ILE A 9 5.23 -5.50 4.97
C ILE A 9 6.28 -6.48 5.49
N PRO A 10 7.16 -6.08 6.44
CA PRO A 10 8.15 -6.99 7.01
C PRO A 10 7.51 -8.29 7.52
N GLY A 11 8.04 -9.43 7.07
CA GLY A 11 7.56 -10.76 7.47
C GLY A 11 6.25 -11.23 6.81
N ARG A 12 5.74 -10.52 5.79
CA ARG A 12 4.58 -10.96 5.00
C ARG A 12 4.92 -11.03 3.52
N ALA A 13 4.20 -11.89 2.79
CA ALA A 13 4.29 -11.94 1.34
C ALA A 13 3.77 -10.63 0.73
N PRO A 14 4.45 -10.06 -0.28
CA PRO A 14 3.97 -8.89 -1.01
C PRO A 14 2.60 -9.13 -1.64
N PHE A 15 1.80 -8.08 -1.74
CA PHE A 15 0.52 -8.12 -2.45
C PHE A 15 0.23 -6.80 -3.15
N VAL A 16 -0.73 -6.79 -4.08
CA VAL A 16 -1.14 -5.59 -4.80
C VAL A 16 -2.33 -4.96 -4.09
N MET A 17 -2.23 -3.66 -3.81
CA MET A 17 -3.35 -2.82 -3.40
C MET A 17 -3.85 -2.02 -4.61
N ILE A 18 -5.17 -1.95 -4.76
CA ILE A 18 -5.84 -1.07 -5.73
C ILE A 18 -6.59 0.01 -4.96
N LEU A 19 -6.35 1.27 -5.27
CA LEU A 19 -7.11 2.41 -4.72
C LEU A 19 -8.02 2.98 -5.79
N MET A 20 -9.27 3.17 -5.39
CA MET A 20 -10.32 3.73 -6.22
C MET A 20 -10.44 5.25 -6.02
N GLU A 21 -9.94 5.75 -4.89
CA GLU A 21 -9.95 7.16 -4.48
C GLU A 21 -8.58 7.80 -4.70
N ASP A 22 -8.58 9.09 -4.98
CA ASP A 22 -7.36 9.88 -5.17
C ASP A 22 -6.77 10.27 -3.80
N CYS A 23 -6.06 9.33 -3.18
CA CYS A 23 -5.42 9.48 -1.89
C CYS A 23 -3.96 8.99 -1.92
N ASP A 24 -3.18 9.33 -0.89
CA ASP A 24 -1.81 8.86 -0.77
C ASP A 24 -1.80 7.35 -0.42
N PRO A 25 -1.28 6.48 -1.31
CA PRO A 25 -1.26 5.05 -1.08
C PRO A 25 -0.44 4.64 0.14
N LEU A 26 0.61 5.38 0.49
CA LEU A 26 1.42 5.08 1.65
C LEU A 26 0.62 5.32 2.93
N GLN A 27 -0.11 6.43 3.01
CA GLN A 27 -0.97 6.74 4.16
C GLN A 27 -2.05 5.68 4.39
N VAL A 28 -2.71 5.23 3.31
CA VAL A 28 -3.73 4.17 3.42
C VAL A 28 -3.14 2.89 3.98
N VAL A 29 -2.03 2.43 3.43
CA VAL A 29 -1.36 1.21 3.88
C VAL A 29 -0.85 1.33 5.31
N GLN A 30 -0.28 2.48 5.69
CA GLN A 30 0.25 2.70 7.04
C GLN A 30 -0.84 2.89 8.11
N SER A 31 -2.07 3.24 7.73
CA SER A 31 -3.22 3.24 8.64
C SER A 31 -3.60 1.84 9.14
N ILE A 32 -3.24 0.79 8.39
CA ILE A 32 -3.50 -0.62 8.74
C ILE A 32 -2.21 -1.30 9.25
N TRP A 33 -1.09 -1.03 8.60
CA TRP A 33 0.23 -1.58 8.94
C TRP A 33 1.28 -0.47 9.04
N PRO A 34 1.60 -0.01 10.26
CA PRO A 34 2.47 1.17 10.46
C PRO A 34 3.87 1.08 9.81
N ASN A 35 4.39 -0.15 9.63
CA ASN A 35 5.73 -0.41 9.09
C ASN A 35 5.72 -0.79 7.60
N ALA A 36 4.61 -0.53 6.90
CA ALA A 36 4.45 -0.93 5.52
C ALA A 36 4.94 0.14 4.54
N GLU A 37 5.32 -0.33 3.35
CA GLU A 37 5.86 0.46 2.24
C GLU A 37 5.08 0.19 0.95
N VAL A 38 5.20 1.10 -0.02
CA VAL A 38 4.57 0.98 -1.35
C VAL A 38 5.61 1.15 -2.47
N ALA A 39 5.50 0.33 -3.53
CA ALA A 39 6.32 0.37 -4.76
C ALA A 39 5.49 0.56 -6.04
#